data_AF-R9JSF4-F1
#
_entry.id   AF-R9JSF4-F1
#
_cell.length_a   1.000
_cell.length_b   1.000
_cell.length_c   1.000
_cell.angle_alpha   90.00
_cell.angle_beta   90.00
_cell.angle_gamma   90.00
#
_symmetry.space_group_name_H-M   'P 1'
#
loop_
_entity.id
_entity.type
_entity.pdbx_description
1 polymer ?
#
loop_
_entity_poly.entity_id
_entity_poly.type
_entity_poly.pdbx_seq_one_letter_code
_entity_poly.pdbx_strand_id
1 'polypeptide(L)'
;MVWLFALPIVWWAALLLGDSISPGKNLMELLPVLTEKLNQPFRIHFTEYTVKCLFLCTLLYGIGVGIFYANQKNYRRGEEHGSAKWGDVGKLCKKYRDMPYAQNILLTQNFRIGLNCYKHRRNLNILVIGGSGAGKSRTFAIPNIMQCNCSMVITDPKAGARRFRLKRTGTTQMIVRNQFELEN
;
A
#
# COMPACT_ATOMS: atom_id res chain seq x y z
N MET A 1 -23.19 4.98 -0.59
CA MET A 1 -24.60 5.42 -0.66
C MET A 1 -25.33 4.88 -1.90
N VAL A 2 -24.76 4.92 -3.11
CA VAL A 2 -25.47 4.52 -4.34
C VAL A 2 -25.97 3.05 -4.34
N TRP A 3 -25.21 2.12 -3.75
CA TRP A 3 -25.55 0.69 -3.72
C TRP A 3 -26.79 0.32 -2.88
N LEU A 4 -27.29 1.22 -2.02
CA LEU A 4 -28.52 0.99 -1.24
C LEU A 4 -29.78 1.14 -2.10
N PHE A 5 -29.73 1.97 -3.14
CA PHE A 5 -30.87 2.20 -4.04
C PHE A 5 -31.17 1.00 -4.94
N ALA A 6 -30.24 0.07 -5.09
CA ALA A 6 -30.45 -1.15 -5.88
C ALA A 6 -31.12 -2.28 -5.07
N LEU A 7 -31.15 -2.21 -3.73
CA LEU A 7 -31.74 -3.25 -2.88
C LEU A 7 -33.25 -3.48 -3.15
N PRO A 8 -34.09 -2.45 -3.33
CA PRO A 8 -35.50 -2.65 -3.66
C PRO A 8 -35.71 -3.39 -4.99
N ILE A 9 -34.83 -3.16 -5.97
CA ILE A 9 -34.86 -3.82 -7.28
C ILE A 9 -34.45 -5.29 -7.14
N VAL A 10 -33.41 -5.57 -6.34
CA VAL A 10 -32.97 -6.94 -6.05
C VAL A 10 -34.04 -7.73 -5.30
N TRP A 11 -34.71 -7.11 -4.34
CA TRP A 11 -35.80 -7.75 -3.59
C TRP A 11 -37.02 -8.00 -4.46
N TRP A 12 -37.39 -7.06 -5.33
CA TRP A 12 -38.48 -7.27 -6.30
C TRP A 12 -38.18 -8.42 -7.26
N ALA A 13 -36.97 -8.49 -7.81
CA ALA A 13 -36.55 -9.61 -8.65
C ALA A 13 -36.55 -10.95 -7.89
N ALA A 14 -36.14 -10.96 -6.62
CA ALA A 14 -36.14 -12.15 -5.78
C ALA A 14 -37.57 -12.64 -5.45
N LEU A 15 -38.53 -11.72 -5.29
CA LEU A 15 -39.95 -12.06 -5.08
C LEU A 15 -40.54 -12.76 -6.32
N LEU A 16 -40.23 -12.29 -7.53
CA LEU A 16 -40.67 -12.92 -8.78
C LEU A 16 -40.03 -14.29 -9.01
N LEU A 17 -38.73 -14.42 -8.68
CA LEU A 17 -38.02 -15.70 -8.75
C LEU A 17 -38.56 -16.71 -7.73
N GLY A 18 -38.85 -16.27 -6.51
CA GLY A 18 -39.42 -17.11 -5.45
C GLY A 18 -40.81 -17.66 -5.80
N ASP A 19 -41.64 -16.87 -6.47
CA ASP A 19 -42.96 -17.31 -6.95
C ASP A 19 -42.88 -18.27 -8.15
N SER A 20 -41.80 -18.19 -8.93
CA SER A 20 -41.58 -19.05 -10.10
C SER A 20 -41.04 -20.44 -9.76
N ILE A 21 -40.49 -20.61 -8.55
CA ILE A 21 -39.92 -21.87 -8.08
C ILE A 21 -41.01 -22.72 -7.44
N SER A 22 -41.42 -23.78 -8.13
CA SER A 22 -42.30 -24.84 -7.61
C SER A 22 -41.54 -26.17 -7.54
N PRO A 23 -41.81 -27.03 -6.54
CA PRO A 23 -41.12 -28.32 -6.40
C PRO A 23 -41.39 -29.22 -7.62
N GLY A 24 -40.33 -29.65 -8.31
CA GLY A 24 -40.39 -30.61 -9.42
C GLY A 24 -40.19 -30.06 -10.84
N LYS A 25 -40.01 -28.75 -11.03
CA LYS A 25 -39.79 -28.16 -12.38
C LYS A 25 -38.31 -28.00 -12.70
N ASN A 26 -37.92 -28.37 -13.92
CA ASN A 26 -36.56 -28.17 -14.43
C ASN A 26 -36.30 -26.69 -14.80
N LEU A 27 -35.03 -26.27 -14.88
CA LEU A 27 -34.66 -24.88 -15.24
C LEU A 27 -35.30 -24.41 -16.56
N MET A 28 -35.46 -25.34 -17.52
CA MET A 28 -36.09 -25.05 -18.82
C MET A 28 -37.59 -24.77 -18.73
N GLU A 29 -38.28 -25.32 -17.73
CA GLU A 29 -39.71 -25.06 -17.49
C GLU A 29 -39.94 -23.82 -16.63
N LEU A 30 -38.89 -23.31 -15.99
CA LEU A 30 -38.93 -22.12 -15.14
C LEU A 30 -38.90 -20.83 -15.98
N LEU A 31 -38.21 -20.83 -17.13
CA LEU A 31 -38.16 -19.71 -18.09
C LEU A 31 -39.53 -19.23 -18.62
N PRO A 32 -40.42 -20.11 -19.12
CA PRO A 32 -41.75 -19.68 -19.57
C PRO A 32 -42.63 -19.18 -18.42
N VAL A 33 -42.55 -19.81 -17.23
CA VAL A 33 -43.28 -19.37 -16.03
C VAL A 33 -42.80 -17.99 -15.54
N LEU A 34 -41.48 -17.75 -15.57
CA LEU A 34 -40.90 -16.44 -15.28
C LEU A 34 -41.38 -15.37 -16.27
N THR A 35 -41.46 -15.72 -17.56
CA THR A 35 -41.91 -14.80 -18.63
C THR A 35 -43.38 -14.41 -18.43
N GLU A 36 -44.23 -15.37 -18.07
CA GLU A 36 -45.64 -15.13 -17.77
C GLU A 36 -45.82 -14.26 -16.51
N LYS A 37 -44.99 -14.49 -15.48
CA LYS A 37 -44.99 -13.69 -14.25
C LYS A 37 -44.40 -12.29 -14.44
N LEU A 38 -43.45 -12.11 -15.36
CA LEU A 38 -42.94 -10.80 -15.78
C LEU A 38 -44.02 -9.94 -16.47
N ASN A 39 -44.95 -10.57 -17.19
CA ASN A 39 -46.08 -9.89 -17.80
C ASN A 39 -47.17 -9.48 -16.79
N GLN A 40 -47.18 -10.03 -15.57
CA GLN A 40 -48.08 -9.65 -14.48
C GLN A 40 -47.31 -9.34 -13.18
N PRO A 41 -46.56 -8.23 -13.14
CA PRO A 41 -45.52 -7.97 -12.13
C PRO A 41 -46.03 -7.77 -10.68
N PHE A 42 -47.35 -7.66 -10.46
CA PHE A 42 -47.95 -7.33 -9.17
C PHE A 42 -48.76 -8.47 -8.53
N ARG A 43 -48.82 -9.66 -9.14
CA ARG A 43 -49.48 -10.84 -8.53
C ARG A 43 -48.48 -11.71 -7.79
N ILE A 44 -48.14 -11.29 -6.58
CA ILE A 44 -47.13 -11.93 -5.72
C ILE A 44 -47.84 -12.93 -4.79
N HIS A 45 -47.51 -14.22 -4.91
CA HIS A 45 -47.91 -15.22 -3.92
C HIS A 45 -46.73 -15.51 -2.98
N PHE A 46 -46.98 -15.48 -1.67
CA PHE A 46 -45.99 -15.82 -0.67
C PHE A 46 -45.90 -17.33 -0.53
N THR A 47 -44.79 -17.91 -0.95
CA THR A 47 -44.47 -19.34 -0.78
C THR A 47 -43.28 -19.48 0.17
N GLU A 48 -43.04 -20.67 0.71
CA GLU A 48 -41.87 -20.93 1.59
C GLU A 48 -40.52 -20.68 0.89
N TYR A 49 -40.51 -20.72 -0.45
CA TYR A 49 -39.31 -20.50 -1.26
C TYR A 49 -38.99 -19.02 -1.46
N THR A 50 -39.97 -18.12 -1.28
CA THR A 50 -39.79 -16.67 -1.41
C THR A 50 -38.74 -16.13 -0.44
N VAL A 51 -38.78 -16.59 0.82
CA VAL A 51 -37.83 -16.15 1.86
C VAL A 51 -36.40 -16.66 1.57
N LYS A 52 -36.27 -17.91 1.10
CA LYS A 52 -34.98 -18.49 0.71
C LYS A 52 -34.37 -17.75 -0.48
N CYS A 53 -35.19 -17.40 -1.47
CA CYS A 53 -34.76 -16.65 -2.65
C CYS A 53 -34.33 -15.22 -2.31
N LEU A 54 -35.08 -14.53 -1.46
CA LEU A 54 -34.74 -13.18 -0.98
C LEU A 54 -33.38 -13.14 -0.27
N PHE A 55 -33.12 -14.11 0.60
CA PHE A 55 -31.85 -14.22 1.32
C PHE A 55 -30.69 -14.50 0.36
N LEU A 56 -30.88 -15.44 -0.57
CA LEU A 56 -29.85 -15.82 -1.55
C LEU A 56 -29.49 -14.65 -2.47
N CYS A 57 -30.48 -13.95 -3.04
CA CYS A 57 -30.25 -12.79 -3.91
C CYS A 57 -29.57 -11.63 -3.18
N THR A 58 -29.94 -11.38 -1.92
CA THR A 58 -29.30 -10.34 -1.10
C THR A 58 -27.84 -10.69 -0.79
N LEU A 59 -27.56 -11.96 -0.50
CA LEU A 59 -26.21 -12.44 -0.22
C LEU A 59 -25.31 -12.36 -1.46
N LEU A 60 -25.81 -12.79 -2.63
CA LEU A 60 -25.09 -12.65 -3.91
C LEU A 60 -24.80 -11.19 -4.26
N TYR A 61 -25.76 -10.30 -4.04
CA TYR A 61 -25.57 -8.87 -4.24
C TYR A 61 -24.48 -8.29 -3.32
N GLY A 62 -24.49 -8.67 -2.04
CA GLY A 62 -23.46 -8.28 -1.07
C GLY A 62 -22.06 -8.73 -1.47
N ILE A 63 -21.92 -9.96 -1.97
CA ILE A 63 -20.65 -10.47 -2.50
C ILE A 63 -20.20 -9.67 -3.72
N GLY A 64 -21.10 -9.38 -4.67
CA GLY A 64 -20.78 -8.59 -5.87
C GLY A 64 -20.27 -7.19 -5.53
N VAL A 65 -20.93 -6.50 -4.59
CA VAL A 65 -20.49 -5.19 -4.10
C VAL A 65 -19.14 -5.29 -3.38
N GLY A 66 -18.93 -6.34 -2.57
CA GLY A 66 -17.66 -6.60 -1.90
C GLY A 66 -16.50 -6.77 -2.89
N ILE A 67 -16.70 -7.55 -3.95
CA ILE A 67 -15.71 -7.73 -5.02
C ILE A 67 -15.45 -6.41 -5.75
N PHE A 68 -16.47 -5.60 -6.00
CA PHE A 68 -16.31 -4.29 -6.65
C PHE A 68 -15.42 -3.35 -5.83
N TYR A 69 -15.64 -3.28 -4.51
CA TYR A 69 -14.79 -2.47 -3.63
C TYR A 69 -13.39 -3.05 -3.49
N ALA A 70 -13.24 -4.37 -3.39
CA ALA A 70 -11.94 -5.03 -3.30
C ALA A 70 -11.10 -4.84 -4.58
N ASN A 71 -11.74 -4.74 -5.74
CA ASN A 71 -11.07 -4.54 -7.03
C ASN A 71 -10.74 -3.07 -7.34
N GLN A 72 -10.97 -2.12 -6.42
CA GLN A 72 -10.45 -0.76 -6.55
C GLN A 72 -8.93 -0.76 -6.36
N LYS A 73 -8.22 -1.20 -7.38
CA LYS A 73 -6.78 -1.08 -7.48
C LYS A 73 -6.45 0.35 -7.86
N ASN A 74 -5.45 0.91 -7.19
CA ASN A 74 -4.93 2.25 -7.50
C ASN A 74 -4.13 2.21 -8.81
N TYR A 75 -4.82 2.23 -9.94
CA TYR A 75 -4.21 2.36 -11.26
C TYR A 75 -3.83 3.81 -11.51
N ARG A 76 -2.56 4.06 -11.78
CA ARG A 76 -2.06 5.35 -12.25
C ARG A 76 -2.08 5.37 -13.78
N ARG A 77 -3.24 5.67 -14.36
CA ARG A 77 -3.41 5.75 -15.81
C ARG A 77 -2.75 7.04 -16.32
N GLY A 78 -1.86 6.93 -17.31
CA GLY A 78 -1.18 8.08 -17.92
C GLY A 78 0.07 8.58 -17.19
N GLU A 79 0.48 7.97 -16.07
CA GLU A 79 1.76 8.25 -15.44
C GLU A 79 2.80 7.19 -15.86
N GLU A 80 3.97 7.63 -16.31
CA GLU A 80 5.09 6.72 -16.61
C GLU A 80 5.47 5.90 -15.38
N HIS A 81 5.91 4.65 -15.60
CA HIS A 81 6.47 3.83 -14.53
C HIS A 81 7.67 4.54 -13.88
N GLY A 82 7.60 4.75 -12.57
CA GLY A 82 8.64 5.47 -11.83
C GLY A 82 8.38 6.96 -11.63
N SER A 83 7.23 7.47 -12.09
CA SER A 83 6.74 8.82 -11.78
C SER A 83 6.80 9.12 -10.27
N ALA A 84 7.46 10.23 -9.93
CA ALA A 84 7.65 10.69 -8.57
C ALA A 84 6.65 11.80 -8.22
N LYS A 85 6.17 11.81 -6.98
CA LYS A 85 5.38 12.92 -6.42
C LYS A 85 6.15 13.50 -5.25
N TRP A 86 6.14 14.83 -5.15
CA TRP A 86 6.64 15.52 -3.96
C TRP A 86 5.80 15.10 -2.77
N GLY A 87 6.46 14.54 -1.76
CA GLY A 87 5.80 14.09 -0.54
C GLY A 87 6.00 15.09 0.59
N ASP A 88 5.06 15.07 1.53
CA ASP A 88 5.19 15.80 2.79
C ASP A 88 6.31 15.18 3.64
N VAL A 89 7.31 15.99 3.96
CA VAL A 89 8.53 15.59 4.69
C VAL A 89 8.19 15.01 6.05
N GLY A 90 7.19 15.55 6.76
CA GLY A 90 6.81 15.08 8.09
C GLY A 90 6.23 13.66 8.06
N LYS A 91 5.32 13.41 7.12
CA LYS A 91 4.73 12.08 6.91
C LYS A 91 5.75 11.05 6.45
N LEU A 92 6.63 11.44 5.53
CA LEU A 92 7.74 10.59 5.06
C LEU A 92 8.68 10.25 6.21
N CYS A 93 9.09 11.23 7.02
CA CYS A 93 9.97 11.01 8.16
C CYS A 93 9.33 10.07 9.18
N LYS A 94 8.04 10.26 9.52
CA LYS A 94 7.33 9.34 10.44
C LYS A 94 7.28 7.90 9.92
N LYS A 95 7.15 7.71 8.60
CA LYS A 95 7.11 6.40 7.98
C LYS A 95 8.48 5.70 7.97
N TYR A 96 9.54 6.44 7.69
CA TYR A 96 10.88 5.89 7.44
C TYR A 96 11.85 6.00 8.61
N ARG A 97 11.54 6.79 9.64
CA ARG A 97 12.35 6.83 10.85
C ARG A 97 12.16 5.57 11.69
N ASP A 98 13.23 5.13 12.30
CA ASP A 98 13.21 4.18 13.40
C ASP A 98 13.41 4.90 14.75
N MET A 99 12.93 4.27 15.82
CA MET A 99 13.35 4.57 17.19
C MET A 99 14.34 3.47 17.58
N PRO A 100 15.50 3.75 18.21
CA PRO A 100 16.02 5.00 18.77
C PRO A 100 16.62 5.98 17.73
N TYR A 101 16.79 7.25 18.12
CA TYR A 101 17.27 8.31 17.22
C TYR A 101 18.64 8.01 16.62
N ALA A 102 19.55 7.42 17.39
CA ALA A 102 20.90 7.06 16.96
C ALA A 102 20.90 6.12 15.75
N GLN A 103 19.87 5.28 15.59
CA GLN A 103 19.78 4.26 14.53
C GLN A 103 19.24 4.77 13.18
N ASN A 104 19.38 6.06 12.92
CA ASN A 104 18.89 6.68 11.68
C ASN A 104 20.00 7.45 10.96
N ILE A 105 19.99 7.34 9.63
CA ILE A 105 20.77 8.21 8.75
C ILE A 105 20.06 9.57 8.63
N LEU A 106 20.82 10.64 8.84
CA LEU A 106 20.35 12.02 8.71
C LEU A 106 20.52 12.49 7.27
N LEU A 107 19.41 12.75 6.57
CA LEU A 107 19.44 13.27 5.20
C LEU A 107 19.21 14.78 5.16
N THR A 108 18.26 15.27 5.95
CA THR A 108 17.96 16.70 6.09
C THR A 108 17.65 17.02 7.55
N GLN A 109 17.36 18.29 7.86
CA GLN A 109 16.95 18.70 9.21
C GLN A 109 15.70 17.94 9.70
N ASN A 110 14.76 17.67 8.79
CA ASN A 110 13.44 17.11 9.10
C ASN A 110 13.27 15.66 8.64
N PHE A 111 14.13 15.15 7.76
CA PHE A 111 14.03 13.79 7.20
C PHE A 111 15.19 12.89 7.61
N ARG A 112 14.81 11.68 8.05
CA ARG A 112 15.69 10.66 8.62
C ARG A 112 15.19 9.30 8.16
N ILE A 113 16.10 8.37 7.93
CA ILE A 113 15.77 7.01 7.50
C ILE A 113 16.49 5.99 8.39
N GLY A 114 15.76 4.97 8.85
CA GLY A 114 16.33 3.90 9.66
C GLY A 114 17.24 2.98 8.86
N LEU A 115 18.18 2.31 9.54
CA LEU A 115 19.13 1.38 8.91
C LEU A 115 18.50 0.05 8.45
N ASN A 116 17.26 -0.24 8.85
CA ASN A 116 16.62 -1.52 8.57
C ASN A 116 16.03 -1.58 7.15
N CYS A 117 16.83 -2.07 6.19
CA CYS A 117 16.42 -2.24 4.79
C CYS A 117 15.15 -3.10 4.63
N TYR A 118 14.97 -4.14 5.45
CA TYR A 118 13.80 -5.03 5.39
C TYR A 118 12.50 -4.33 5.78
N LYS A 119 12.56 -3.48 6.81
CA LYS A 119 11.40 -2.75 7.32
C LYS A 119 10.96 -1.69 6.31
N HIS A 120 11.91 -0.94 5.75
CA HIS A 120 11.62 0.17 4.85
C HIS A 120 11.45 -0.26 3.39
N ARG A 121 11.93 -1.47 3.03
CA ARG A 121 12.01 -2.02 1.66
C ARG A 121 12.60 -1.03 0.66
N ARG A 122 13.66 -0.33 1.07
CA ARG A 122 14.37 0.67 0.27
C ARG A 122 15.87 0.47 0.41
N ASN A 123 16.57 0.77 -0.68
CA ASN A 123 18.02 0.85 -0.67
C ASN A 123 18.45 2.11 0.11
N LEU A 124 19.45 1.96 0.97
CA LEU A 124 20.02 3.03 1.80
C LEU A 124 21.24 3.70 1.16
N ASN A 125 21.61 3.31 -0.06
CA ASN A 125 22.67 3.98 -0.81
C ASN A 125 22.26 5.43 -1.12
N ILE A 126 23.03 6.38 -0.62
CA ILE A 126 22.77 7.82 -0.76
C ILE A 126 23.86 8.45 -1.61
N LEU A 127 23.45 9.10 -2.71
CA LEU A 127 24.33 9.91 -3.54
C LEU A 127 24.08 11.39 -3.23
N VAL A 128 25.10 12.09 -2.77
CA VAL A 128 25.03 13.52 -2.47
C VAL A 128 25.72 14.31 -3.58
N ILE A 129 24.94 15.01 -4.39
CA ILE A 129 25.42 15.86 -5.49
C ILE A 129 25.30 17.33 -5.07
N GLY A 130 26.27 18.15 -5.46
CA GLY A 130 26.25 19.59 -5.22
C GLY A 130 27.54 20.26 -5.70
N GLY A 131 27.49 21.58 -5.88
CA GLY A 131 28.64 22.37 -6.30
C GLY A 131 29.82 22.34 -5.33
N SER A 132 30.98 22.86 -5.75
CA SER A 132 32.11 23.11 -4.84
C SER A 132 31.67 24.11 -3.76
N GLY A 133 32.02 23.87 -2.49
CA GLY A 133 31.60 24.73 -1.38
C GLY A 133 30.17 24.55 -0.87
N ALA A 134 29.33 23.74 -1.49
CA ALA A 134 27.92 23.52 -1.09
C ALA A 134 27.72 22.80 0.27
N GLY A 135 28.79 22.57 1.04
CA GLY A 135 28.69 22.01 2.38
C GLY A 135 28.41 20.51 2.46
N LYS A 136 28.51 19.73 1.35
CA LYS A 136 28.26 18.27 1.34
C LYS A 136 28.94 17.52 2.48
N SER A 137 30.22 17.80 2.73
CA SER A 137 30.98 17.17 3.81
C SER A 137 30.51 17.63 5.19
N ARG A 138 30.26 18.94 5.38
CA ARG A 138 29.91 19.50 6.70
C ARG A 138 28.46 19.19 7.11
N THR A 139 27.53 19.27 6.16
CA THR A 139 26.09 19.16 6.42
C THR A 139 25.61 17.72 6.38
N PHE A 140 26.23 16.84 5.57
CA PHE A 140 25.82 15.44 5.47
C PHE A 140 26.83 14.47 6.08
N ALA A 141 28.09 14.50 5.65
CA ALA A 141 29.05 13.47 6.06
C ALA A 141 29.41 13.56 7.56
N ILE A 142 29.82 14.73 8.05
CA ILE A 142 30.24 14.93 9.46
C ILE A 142 29.17 14.50 10.47
N PRO A 143 27.89 14.93 10.39
CA PRO A 143 26.89 14.55 11.40
C PRO A 143 26.59 13.05 11.40
N ASN A 144 26.53 12.41 10.22
CA ASN A 144 26.34 10.96 10.14
C ASN A 144 27.55 10.18 10.69
N ILE A 145 28.78 10.69 10.47
CA ILE A 145 29.99 10.11 11.07
C ILE A 145 29.97 10.25 12.59
N MET A 146 29.57 11.42 13.12
CA MET A 146 29.50 11.68 14.57
C MET A 146 28.45 10.82 15.29
N GLN A 147 27.41 10.36 14.60
CA GLN A 147 26.42 9.44 15.17
C GLN A 147 27.00 8.04 15.42
N CYS A 148 28.10 7.65 14.75
CA CYS A 148 28.78 6.36 14.92
C CYS A 148 27.82 5.15 14.92
N ASN A 149 26.77 5.21 14.10
CA ASN A 149 25.66 4.25 14.15
C ASN A 149 26.00 2.90 13.50
N CYS A 150 26.98 2.87 12.60
CA CYS A 150 27.46 1.66 11.94
C CYS A 150 28.97 1.74 11.70
N SER A 151 29.55 0.59 11.36
CA SER A 151 30.93 0.52 10.86
C SER A 151 31.05 1.28 9.55
N MET A 152 31.88 2.32 9.53
CA MET A 152 32.05 3.21 8.39
C MET A 152 33.50 3.18 7.90
N VAL A 153 33.68 2.96 6.61
CA VAL A 153 34.94 3.22 5.92
C VAL A 153 34.80 4.57 5.21
N ILE A 154 35.82 5.44 5.27
CA ILE A 154 35.77 6.85 4.82
C ILE A 154 37.01 7.19 3.98
N THR A 155 36.91 7.81 2.79
CA THR A 155 37.96 8.22 1.86
C THR A 155 38.04 9.70 2.09
N ASP A 156 39.16 10.15 2.62
CA ASP A 156 39.36 11.56 2.87
C ASP A 156 40.53 12.07 2.03
N PRO A 157 40.27 12.40 0.74
CA PRO A 157 41.32 12.78 -0.21
C PRO A 157 42.02 14.09 0.17
N LYS A 158 41.40 14.94 1.01
CA LYS A 158 41.95 16.25 1.42
C LYS A 158 42.20 16.35 2.95
N ALA A 159 42.11 15.24 3.69
CA ALA A 159 42.22 15.20 5.15
C ALA A 159 41.21 16.09 5.92
N GLY A 160 40.10 16.49 5.28
CA GLY A 160 39.10 17.40 5.86
C GLY A 160 38.25 16.74 6.95
N ALA A 161 37.97 15.44 6.83
CA ALA A 161 37.29 14.66 7.86
C ALA A 161 38.26 14.26 8.99
N ARG A 162 39.52 13.94 8.67
CA ARG A 162 40.56 13.62 9.66
C ARG A 162 40.93 14.80 10.56
N ARG A 163 40.93 16.04 10.04
CA ARG A 163 41.15 17.25 10.83
C ARG A 163 40.08 17.47 11.92
N PHE A 164 38.89 16.90 11.75
CA PHE A 164 37.76 17.08 12.67
C PHE A 164 37.63 16.00 13.77
N ARG A 165 38.70 15.27 14.13
CA ARG A 165 38.78 14.27 15.25
C ARG A 165 38.66 12.78 14.86
N LEU A 166 39.32 12.34 13.80
CA LEU A 166 39.55 10.91 13.54
C LEU A 166 41.07 10.63 13.51
N LYS A 167 41.69 10.65 14.69
CA LYS A 167 43.12 10.32 14.88
C LYS A 167 43.37 8.88 15.37
N ARG A 168 42.37 7.99 15.37
CA ARG A 168 42.50 6.68 16.05
C ARG A 168 42.23 5.41 15.26
N THR A 169 41.88 5.45 13.98
CA THR A 169 41.75 4.22 13.18
C THR A 169 42.39 4.42 11.82
N GLY A 170 43.42 3.61 11.57
CA GLY A 170 44.15 3.58 10.31
C GLY A 170 43.26 3.14 9.15
N THR A 171 43.70 3.50 7.95
CA THR A 171 43.12 3.14 6.63
C THR A 171 41.77 3.78 6.31
N THR A 172 41.76 4.71 5.35
CA THR A 172 40.60 5.53 4.98
C THR A 172 40.28 5.39 3.48
N GLN A 173 39.24 4.59 3.13
CA GLN A 173 38.47 4.70 1.86
C GLN A 173 36.93 4.66 2.05
N MET A 174 36.12 5.59 1.48
CA MET A 174 34.67 5.71 1.68
C MET A 174 34.01 4.90 0.60
N ILE A 175 33.85 3.64 0.90
CA ILE A 175 32.78 2.83 0.36
C ILE A 175 31.91 2.52 1.58
N VAL A 176 30.71 3.10 1.65
CA VAL A 176 29.69 2.63 2.60
C VAL A 176 29.21 1.28 2.08
N ARG A 177 29.98 0.23 2.35
CA ARG A 177 29.49 -1.15 2.30
C ARG A 177 28.89 -1.41 3.67
N ASN A 178 27.55 -1.47 3.75
CA ASN A 178 26.91 -2.22 4.82
C ASN A 178 27.34 -3.69 4.62
N GLN A 179 28.44 -4.11 5.26
CA GLN A 179 28.71 -5.53 5.43
C GLN A 179 27.64 -6.06 6.38
N PHE A 180 26.68 -6.76 5.80
CA PHE A 180 25.87 -7.74 6.50
C PHE A 180 26.82 -8.83 7.00
N GLU A 181 27.13 -8.83 8.29
CA GLU A 181 27.49 -10.06 8.98
C GLU A 181 26.18 -10.80 9.24
N LEU A 182 25.93 -11.81 8.40
CA LEU A 182 25.02 -12.90 8.71
C LEU A 182 25.74 -13.75 9.76
N GLU A 183 25.41 -13.57 11.03
CA GLU A 183 25.54 -14.66 12.00
C GLU A 183 24.21 -15.42 12.05
N ASN A 184 24.34 -16.74 11.93
CA ASN A 184 23.28 -17.75 11.84
C ASN A 184 22.30 -17.72 13.01
#